data_AF-W6R618-F1
#
_entry.id   AF-W6R618-F1
#
_cell.length_a   1.000
_cell.length_b   1.000
_cell.length_c   1.000
_cell.angle_alpha   90.00
_cell.angle_beta   90.00
_cell.angle_gamma   90.00
#
_symmetry.space_group_name_H-M   'P 1'
#
loop_
_entity.id
_entity.type
_entity.pdbx_description
1 polymer ?
#
loop_
_entity_poly.entity_id
_entity_poly.type
_entity_poly.pdbx_seq_one_letter_code
_entity_poly.pdbx_strand_id
1 'polypeptide(L)'
;MIESIRIVGVASYGQEVQALDGLTKFNFIYGANGCGKTTISRVIDNPTRYPSCHVGWKSGVPLQAMVYNRDFVARNFGPSAELKGIFTLGEKNVENVAKIAALKQESGSCSGRISSLRETLEGLDGLGGKRKELADLEAWFQETCWAQKKAR
;
A
#
# COMPACT_ATOMS: atom_id res chain seq x y z
N MET A 1 3.29 18.64 -28.75
CA MET A 1 4.31 19.40 -27.99
C MET A 1 3.59 20.42 -27.13
N ILE A 2 4.03 20.67 -25.90
CA ILE A 2 3.40 21.69 -25.04
C ILE A 2 3.85 23.09 -25.51
N GLU A 3 2.91 24.00 -25.70
CA GLU A 3 3.14 25.38 -26.14
C GLU A 3 2.82 26.40 -25.05
N SER A 4 1.91 26.07 -24.13
CA SER A 4 1.58 26.91 -22.99
C SER A 4 1.14 26.12 -21.75
N ILE A 5 1.28 26.73 -20.57
CA ILE A 5 0.78 26.20 -19.30
C ILE A 5 0.14 27.34 -18.51
N ARG A 6 -1.09 27.14 -18.04
CA ARG A 6 -1.81 28.08 -17.17
C ARG A 6 -2.07 27.42 -15.81
N ILE A 7 -1.72 28.11 -14.73
CA ILE A 7 -1.81 27.60 -13.37
C ILE A 7 -2.58 28.59 -12.49
N VAL A 8 -3.58 28.08 -11.77
CA VAL A 8 -4.47 28.85 -10.90
C VAL A 8 -4.85 28.05 -9.68
N GLY A 9 -4.76 28.66 -8.49
CA GLY A 9 -5.38 28.16 -7.27
C GLY A 9 -4.85 26.82 -6.78
N VAL A 10 -3.57 26.52 -7.03
CA VAL A 10 -2.95 25.24 -6.65
C VAL A 10 -1.61 25.45 -5.95
N ALA A 11 -1.44 24.82 -4.79
CA ALA A 11 -0.23 24.91 -3.96
C ALA A 11 0.17 26.36 -3.68
N SER A 12 1.31 26.82 -4.22
CA SER A 12 1.82 28.20 -4.06
C SER A 12 1.24 29.20 -5.06
N TYR A 13 0.41 28.76 -6.01
CA TYR A 13 -0.24 29.64 -6.99
C TYR A 13 -1.56 30.16 -6.43
N GLY A 14 -1.70 31.49 -6.39
CA GLY A 14 -2.91 32.19 -5.96
C GLY A 14 -4.06 32.09 -6.98
N GLN A 15 -5.10 32.89 -6.77
CA GLN A 15 -6.29 32.90 -7.64
C GLN A 15 -6.08 33.62 -8.98
N GLU A 16 -4.99 34.38 -9.11
CA GLU A 16 -4.60 35.00 -10.38
C GLU A 16 -3.93 33.99 -11.31
N VAL A 17 -4.33 34.01 -12.58
CA VAL A 17 -3.79 33.13 -13.62
C VAL A 17 -2.33 33.46 -13.87
N GLN A 18 -1.47 32.48 -13.59
CA GLN A 18 -0.07 32.52 -14.00
C GLN A 18 0.09 31.73 -15.29
N ALA A 19 0.63 32.37 -16.33
CA ALA A 19 0.79 31.79 -17.65
C ALA A 19 2.26 31.66 -18.05
N LEU A 20 2.60 30.50 -18.61
CA LEU A 20 3.86 30.23 -19.29
C LEU A 20 3.52 30.02 -20.76
N ASP A 21 3.75 31.03 -21.59
CA ASP A 21 3.48 31.00 -23.03
C ASP A 21 4.79 30.89 -23.83
N GLY A 22 4.70 30.51 -25.10
CA GLY A 22 5.85 30.45 -26.01
C GLY A 22 6.84 29.35 -25.66
N LEU A 23 6.37 28.25 -25.06
CA LEU A 23 7.23 27.12 -24.71
C LEU A 23 7.84 26.50 -25.98
N THR A 24 9.15 26.32 -25.95
CA THR A 24 9.90 25.73 -27.07
C THR A 24 10.28 24.29 -26.75
N LYS A 25 11.09 23.66 -27.60
CA LYS A 25 11.50 22.27 -27.42
C LYS A 25 12.25 22.07 -26.09
N PHE A 26 12.99 23.08 -25.64
CA PHE A 26 13.73 23.08 -24.40
C PHE A 26 13.38 24.32 -23.59
N ASN A 27 12.98 24.12 -22.33
CA ASN A 27 12.63 25.22 -21.44
C ASN A 27 13.31 24.97 -20.10
N PHE A 28 13.88 26.02 -19.53
CA PHE A 28 14.53 25.98 -18.21
C PHE A 28 13.72 26.82 -17.24
N ILE A 29 13.20 26.19 -16.20
CA ILE A 29 12.42 26.86 -15.14
C ILE A 29 13.17 26.70 -13.82
N TYR A 30 13.55 27.83 -13.22
CA TYR A 30 14.32 27.87 -11.98
C TYR A 30 13.72 28.86 -10.99
N GLY A 31 14.13 28.76 -9.72
CA GLY A 31 13.64 29.61 -8.64
C GLY A 31 13.89 28.98 -7.28
N ALA A 32 13.59 29.71 -6.20
CA ALA A 32 13.81 29.26 -4.82
C ALA A 32 12.96 28.01 -4.44
N ASN A 33 13.32 27.35 -3.34
CA ASN A 33 12.50 26.27 -2.79
C ASN A 33 11.10 26.78 -2.43
N GLY A 34 10.07 26.00 -2.75
CA GLY A 34 8.68 26.38 -2.50
C GLY A 34 8.03 27.30 -3.53
N CYS A 35 8.75 27.79 -4.55
CA CYS A 35 8.18 28.70 -5.57
C CYS A 35 7.23 28.04 -6.61
N GLY A 36 6.86 26.77 -6.42
CA GLY A 36 5.87 26.10 -7.28
C GLY A 36 6.42 25.28 -8.46
N LYS A 37 7.73 25.15 -8.64
CA LYS A 37 8.33 24.34 -9.74
C LYS A 37 7.76 22.92 -9.85
N THR A 38 7.69 22.20 -8.73
CA THR A 38 7.13 20.84 -8.69
C THR A 38 5.62 20.82 -8.99
N THR A 39 4.91 21.92 -8.71
CA THR A 39 3.48 22.04 -9.05
C THR A 39 3.29 22.06 -10.57
N ILE A 40 4.13 22.79 -11.31
CA ILE A 40 4.11 22.78 -12.78
C ILE A 40 4.23 21.35 -13.30
N SER A 41 5.20 20.58 -12.80
CA SER A 41 5.41 19.20 -13.26
C SER A 41 4.23 18.29 -12.91
N ARG A 42 3.59 18.46 -11.75
CA ARG A 42 2.36 17.71 -11.38
C ARG A 42 1.17 18.04 -12.27
N VAL A 43 0.99 19.31 -12.62
CA VAL A 43 -0.07 19.74 -13.56
C VAL A 43 0.15 19.10 -14.93
N ILE A 44 1.40 19.01 -15.40
CA ILE A 44 1.74 18.31 -16.66
C ILE A 44 1.48 16.80 -16.55
N ASP A 45 1.84 16.16 -15.42
CA ASP A 45 1.70 14.71 -15.21
C ASP A 45 0.24 14.26 -15.23
N ASN A 46 -0.65 15.04 -14.60
CA ASN A 46 -2.07 14.71 -14.55
C ASN A 46 -2.96 15.96 -14.53
N PRO A 47 -3.23 16.58 -15.69
CA PRO A 47 -4.04 17.79 -15.79
C PRO A 47 -5.46 17.62 -15.24
N THR A 48 -6.02 16.41 -15.30
CA THR A 48 -7.39 16.13 -14.83
C THR A 48 -7.56 16.32 -13.32
N ARG A 49 -6.49 16.21 -12.53
CA ARG A 49 -6.49 16.52 -11.08
C ARG A 49 -6.48 18.01 -10.77
N TYR A 50 -6.30 18.86 -11.79
CA TYR A 50 -6.14 20.31 -11.65
C TYR A 50 -7.10 21.03 -12.62
N PRO A 51 -8.42 20.99 -12.38
CA PRO A 51 -9.42 21.50 -13.30
C PRO A 51 -9.34 23.03 -13.54
N SER A 52 -8.74 23.78 -12.62
CA SER A 52 -8.47 25.21 -12.75
C SER A 52 -7.23 25.53 -13.60
N CYS A 53 -6.44 24.51 -13.94
CA CYS A 53 -5.20 24.64 -14.70
C CYS A 53 -5.38 24.12 -16.13
N HIS A 54 -4.51 24.55 -17.03
CA HIS A 54 -4.56 24.14 -18.44
C HIS A 54 -3.17 23.90 -19.00
N VAL A 55 -3.02 22.85 -19.80
CA VAL A 55 -1.80 22.56 -20.57
C VAL A 55 -2.16 22.67 -22.05
N GLY A 56 -1.64 23.71 -22.71
CA GLY A 56 -1.85 23.96 -24.12
C GLY A 56 -0.89 23.12 -24.97
N TRP A 57 -1.45 22.30 -25.84
CA TRP A 57 -0.70 21.45 -26.76
C TRP A 57 -0.75 22.01 -28.18
N LYS A 58 0.36 21.85 -28.92
CA LYS A 58 0.44 22.13 -30.35
C LYS A 58 -0.70 21.44 -31.09
N SER A 59 -1.45 22.24 -31.84
CA SER A 59 -2.65 21.82 -32.58
C SER A 59 -3.75 21.21 -31.71
N GLY A 60 -3.74 21.46 -30.40
CA GLY A 60 -4.73 20.97 -29.45
C GLY A 60 -4.69 19.46 -29.17
N VAL A 61 -3.66 18.74 -29.65
CA VAL A 61 -3.57 17.28 -29.49
C VAL A 61 -2.64 16.92 -28.31
N PRO A 62 -3.17 16.38 -27.20
CA PRO A 62 -2.35 15.94 -26.08
C PRO A 62 -1.46 14.75 -26.48
N LEU A 63 -0.22 14.75 -26.00
CA LEU A 63 0.67 13.58 -26.05
C LEU A 63 0.83 13.00 -24.64
N GLN A 64 1.25 11.75 -24.55
CA GLN A 64 1.63 11.18 -23.25
C GLN A 64 2.78 11.97 -22.65
N ALA A 65 2.53 12.63 -21.52
CA ALA A 65 3.56 13.33 -20.77
C ALA A 65 4.36 12.32 -19.94
N MET A 66 5.69 12.40 -20.05
CA MET A 66 6.62 11.63 -19.20
C MET A 66 7.25 12.59 -18.20
N VAL A 67 6.75 12.57 -16.96
CA VAL A 67 7.19 13.49 -15.91
C VAL A 67 8.09 12.79 -14.91
N TYR A 68 9.36 13.19 -14.87
CA TYR A 68 10.30 12.76 -13.84
C TYR A 68 10.34 13.81 -12.71
N ASN A 69 9.68 13.51 -11.59
CA ASN A 69 9.68 14.35 -10.39
C ASN A 69 9.73 13.49 -9.12
N ARG A 70 9.67 14.12 -7.94
CA ARG A 70 9.70 13.41 -6.65
C ARG A 70 8.56 12.39 -6.51
N ASP A 71 7.40 12.67 -7.08
CA ASP A 71 6.24 11.77 -6.99
C ASP A 71 6.43 10.55 -7.90
N PHE A 72 7.02 10.73 -9.08
CA PHE A 72 7.46 9.61 -9.94
C PHE A 72 8.48 8.72 -9.21
N VAL A 73 9.48 9.33 -8.57
CA VAL A 73 10.49 8.59 -7.80
C VAL A 73 9.83 7.81 -6.67
N ALA A 74 8.96 8.44 -5.88
CA ALA A 74 8.27 7.78 -4.77
C ALA A 74 7.40 6.59 -5.23
N ARG A 75 6.71 6.71 -6.36
CA ARG A 75 5.87 5.64 -6.92
C ARG A 75 6.67 4.48 -7.53
N ASN A 76 7.82 4.78 -8.14
CA ASN A 76 8.54 3.81 -8.96
C ASN A 76 9.82 3.28 -8.30
N PHE A 77 10.29 3.92 -7.23
CA PHE A 77 11.52 3.58 -6.52
C PHE A 77 11.22 3.52 -5.02
N GLY A 78 10.37 2.57 -4.63
CA GLY A 78 10.14 2.26 -3.23
C GLY A 78 11.36 1.54 -2.64
N PRO A 79 11.79 1.88 -1.40
CA PRO A 79 12.80 1.08 -0.72
C PRO A 79 12.25 -0.34 -0.53
N SER A 80 12.96 -1.35 -1.04
CA SER A 80 12.65 -2.72 -0.64
C SER A 80 13.01 -2.86 0.84
N ALA A 81 12.04 -3.22 1.68
CA ALA A 81 12.25 -3.37 3.12
C ALA A 81 13.24 -4.52 3.43
N GLU A 82 13.33 -5.51 2.54
CA GLU A 82 14.16 -6.70 2.70
C GLU A 82 15.62 -6.50 2.23
N LEU A 83 15.89 -5.63 1.23
CA LEU A 83 17.22 -5.47 0.64
C LEU A 83 17.59 -3.99 0.50
N LYS A 84 18.43 -3.50 1.43
CA LYS A 84 19.02 -2.16 1.36
C LYS A 84 19.87 -2.02 0.10
N GLY A 85 19.58 -1.00 -0.72
CA GLY A 85 20.31 -0.71 -1.96
C GLY A 85 19.70 -1.30 -3.24
N ILE A 86 18.63 -2.10 -3.14
CA ILE A 86 17.90 -2.60 -4.31
C ILE A 86 16.64 -1.74 -4.51
N PHE A 87 16.57 -1.09 -5.66
CA PHE A 87 15.40 -0.33 -6.09
C PHE A 87 14.58 -1.18 -7.06
N THR A 88 13.35 -1.52 -6.68
CA THR A 88 12.41 -2.20 -7.57
C THR A 88 11.86 -1.16 -8.54
N LEU A 89 12.06 -1.36 -9.84
CA LEU A 89 11.56 -0.44 -10.87
C LEU A 89 10.08 -0.71 -11.17
N GLY A 90 9.24 0.32 -11.05
CA GLY A 90 7.87 0.34 -11.55
C GLY A 90 6.80 0.24 -10.46
N GLU A 91 5.77 1.08 -10.59
CA GLU A 91 4.64 1.22 -9.65
C GLU A 91 3.97 -0.13 -9.29
N LYS A 92 3.70 -0.97 -10.30
CA LYS A 92 3.12 -2.31 -10.08
C LYS A 92 3.99 -3.22 -9.20
N ASN A 93 5.31 -3.07 -9.27
CA ASN A 93 6.23 -3.91 -8.50
C ASN A 93 6.24 -3.51 -7.03
N VAL A 94 6.15 -2.21 -6.72
CA VAL A 94 6.09 -1.70 -5.34
C VAL A 94 4.79 -2.16 -4.66
N GLU A 95 3.64 -2.02 -5.32
CA GLU A 95 2.35 -2.47 -4.79
C GLU A 95 2.30 -3.98 -4.53
N ASN A 96 2.83 -4.77 -5.48
CA ASN A 96 2.89 -6.22 -5.33
C ASN A 96 3.78 -6.65 -4.17
N VAL A 97 4.95 -6.03 -4.00
CA VAL A 97 5.86 -6.31 -2.86
C VAL A 97 5.17 -5.99 -1.53
N ALA A 98 4.47 -4.85 -1.43
CA ALA A 98 3.71 -4.49 -0.23
C ALA A 98 2.60 -5.51 0.07
N LYS A 99 1.88 -5.97 -0.96
CA LYS A 99 0.82 -6.98 -0.83
C LYS A 99 1.36 -8.34 -0.39
N ILE A 100 2.51 -8.76 -0.92
CA ILE A 100 3.19 -9.99 -0.49
C ILE A 100 3.59 -9.91 0.98
N ALA A 101 4.15 -8.76 1.42
CA ALA A 101 4.54 -8.57 2.82
C ALA A 101 3.33 -8.67 3.76
N ALA A 102 2.21 -8.03 3.42
CA ALA A 102 0.98 -8.11 4.20
C ALA A 102 0.44 -9.55 4.29
N LEU A 103 0.37 -10.26 3.16
CA LEU A 103 -0.10 -11.66 3.12
C LEU A 103 0.82 -12.60 3.91
N LYS A 104 2.14 -12.40 3.89
CA LYS A 104 3.08 -13.16 4.73
C LYS A 104 2.81 -12.94 6.22
N GLN A 105 2.53 -11.70 6.62
CA GLN A 105 2.20 -11.38 8.01
C GLN A 105 0.90 -12.04 8.45
N GLU A 106 -0.14 -11.98 7.62
CA GLU A 106 -1.42 -12.66 7.88
C GLU A 106 -1.24 -14.18 7.98
N SER A 107 -0.48 -14.78 7.07
CA SER A 107 -0.17 -16.22 7.10
C SER A 107 0.56 -16.61 8.39
N GLY A 108 1.51 -15.80 8.85
CA GLY A 108 2.21 -16.02 10.12
C GLY A 108 1.28 -15.94 11.32
N SER A 109 0.39 -14.95 11.35
CA SER A 109 -0.63 -14.82 12.40
C SER A 109 -1.59 -16.01 12.42
N CYS A 110 -2.05 -16.46 11.25
CA CYS A 110 -2.94 -17.60 11.12
C CYS A 110 -2.25 -18.90 11.59
N SER A 111 -0.99 -19.11 11.19
CA SER A 111 -0.17 -20.23 11.65
C SER A 111 0.00 -20.23 13.17
N GLY A 112 0.30 -19.07 13.77
CA GLY A 112 0.40 -18.93 15.23
C GLY A 112 -0.90 -19.25 15.95
N ARG A 113 -2.05 -18.82 15.40
CA ARG A 113 -3.38 -19.17 15.93
C ARG A 113 -3.68 -20.67 15.82
N ILE A 114 -3.27 -21.31 14.74
CA ILE A 114 -3.43 -22.76 14.57
C ILE A 114 -2.59 -23.49 15.63
N SER A 115 -1.34 -23.08 15.86
CA SER A 115 -0.49 -23.68 16.89
C SER A 115 -1.13 -23.57 18.28
N SER A 116 -1.58 -22.38 18.68
CA SER A 116 -2.15 -22.18 20.01
C SER A 116 -3.48 -22.92 20.21
N LEU A 117 -4.34 -22.98 19.19
CA LEU A 117 -5.57 -23.76 19.23
C LEU A 117 -5.27 -25.26 19.34
N ARG A 118 -4.24 -25.73 18.63
CA ARG A 118 -3.82 -27.13 18.69
C ARG A 118 -3.26 -27.50 20.05
N GLU A 119 -2.38 -26.66 20.61
CA GLU A 119 -1.86 -26.82 21.97
C GLU A 119 -3.00 -26.83 23.02
N THR A 120 -4.03 -26.01 22.84
CA THR A 120 -5.21 -26.02 23.73
C THR A 120 -6.03 -27.31 23.62
N LEU A 121 -6.15 -27.87 22.40
CA LEU A 121 -6.92 -29.08 22.15
C LEU A 121 -6.21 -30.36 22.60
N GLU A 122 -4.90 -30.45 22.32
CA GLU A 122 -4.10 -31.69 22.44
C GLU A 122 -3.09 -31.65 23.60
N GLY A 123 -2.88 -30.48 24.23
CA GLY A 123 -1.79 -30.26 25.18
C GLY A 123 -0.45 -30.03 24.48
N LEU A 124 0.53 -29.50 25.21
CA LEU A 124 1.90 -29.26 24.69
C LEU A 124 2.62 -30.56 24.29
N ASP A 125 2.24 -31.67 24.92
CA ASP A 125 2.78 -33.02 24.75
C ASP A 125 1.93 -33.89 23.80
N GLY A 126 0.82 -33.38 23.27
CA GLY A 126 -0.12 -34.13 22.42
C GLY A 126 -0.89 -35.23 23.15
N LEU A 127 -0.69 -35.37 24.47
CA LEU A 127 -1.26 -36.39 25.33
C LEU A 127 -2.18 -35.77 26.40
N GLY A 128 -2.60 -34.53 26.19
CA GLY A 128 -3.30 -33.70 27.16
C GLY A 128 -4.40 -32.82 26.55
N GLY A 129 -4.59 -31.65 27.14
CA GLY A 129 -5.54 -30.63 26.67
C GLY A 129 -7.01 -31.02 26.86
N LYS A 130 -7.88 -30.21 26.24
CA LYS A 130 -9.34 -30.35 26.39
C LYS A 130 -9.88 -31.70 25.92
N ARG A 131 -9.21 -32.35 24.95
CA ARG A 131 -9.63 -33.68 24.48
C ARG A 131 -9.45 -34.76 25.55
N LYS A 132 -8.35 -34.71 26.31
CA LYS A 132 -8.12 -35.63 27.42
C LYS A 132 -9.02 -35.33 28.61
N GLU A 133 -9.18 -34.05 28.96
CA GLU A 133 -10.11 -33.64 30.02
C GLU A 133 -11.54 -34.14 29.75
N LEU A 134 -12.01 -34.05 28.49
CA LEU A 134 -13.30 -34.59 28.08
C LEU A 134 -13.36 -36.12 28.26
N ALA A 135 -12.35 -36.84 27.79
CA ALA A 135 -12.30 -38.30 27.88
C ALA A 135 -12.27 -38.79 29.33
N ASP A 136 -11.49 -38.12 30.19
CA ASP A 136 -11.40 -38.43 31.62
C ASP A 136 -12.74 -38.16 32.32
N LEU A 137 -13.44 -37.08 31.95
CA LEU A 137 -14.75 -36.73 32.50
C LEU A 137 -15.84 -37.72 32.06
N GLU A 138 -15.83 -38.16 30.80
CA GLU A 138 -16.74 -39.18 30.28
C GLU A 138 -16.52 -40.53 30.97
N ALA A 139 -15.26 -40.95 31.14
CA ALA A 139 -14.91 -42.18 31.85
C ALA A 139 -15.37 -42.13 33.30
N TRP A 140 -15.07 -41.03 34.01
CA TRP A 140 -15.53 -40.81 35.38
C TRP A 140 -17.06 -40.85 35.51
N PHE A 141 -17.77 -40.22 34.58
CA PHE A 141 -19.23 -40.21 34.55
C PHE A 141 -19.79 -41.62 34.36
N GLN A 142 -19.25 -42.38 33.40
CA GLN A 142 -19.66 -43.76 33.16
C GLN A 142 -19.44 -44.65 34.39
N GLU A 143 -18.26 -44.58 35.01
CA GLU A 143 -17.94 -45.35 36.22
C GLU A 143 -18.90 -45.03 37.36
N THR A 144 -19.18 -43.74 37.58
CA THR A 144 -20.10 -43.28 38.62
C THR A 144 -21.51 -43.84 38.40
N CYS A 145 -22.03 -43.77 37.16
CA CYS A 145 -23.33 -44.35 36.82
C CYS A 145 -23.37 -45.88 37.03
N TRP A 146 -22.31 -46.60 36.64
CA TRP A 146 -22.22 -48.05 36.83
C TRP A 146 -22.14 -48.46 38.30
N ALA A 147 -21.40 -47.71 39.12
CA ALA A 147 -21.32 -47.93 40.56
C ALA A 147 -22.70 -47.77 41.22
N GLN A 148 -23.45 -46.72 40.84
CA GLN A 148 -24.78 -46.46 41.36
C GLN A 148 -25.80 -47.55 40.96
N LYS A 149 -25.67 -48.12 39.76
CA LYS A 149 -26.49 -49.25 39.30
C LYS A 149 -26.22 -50.55 40.06
N LYS A 150 -24.97 -50.81 40.46
CA LYS A 150 -24.59 -52.01 41.24
C LYS A 150 -24.96 -51.91 42.73
N ALA A 151 -25.16 -50.71 43.25
CA ALA A 151 -25.51 -50.46 44.65
C ALA A 151 -27.02 -50.61 44.95
N ARG A 152 -27.81 -51.04 43.96
CA ARG A 152 -29.26 -51.22 44.03
C ARG A 152 -29.61 -52.68 43.76
#